data_AF-A0A1V5GCB5-F1
#
_entry.id   AF-A0A1V5GCB5-F1
#
_cell.length_a   1.000
_cell.length_b   1.000
_cell.length_c   1.000
_cell.angle_alpha   90.00
_cell.angle_beta   90.00
_cell.angle_gamma   90.00
#
_symmetry.space_group_name_H-M   'P 1'
#
loop_
_entity.id
_entity.type
_entity.pdbx_description
1 polymer ?
#
loop_
_entity_poly.entity_id
_entity_poly.type
_entity_poly.pdbx_seq_one_letter_code
_entity_poly.pdbx_strand_id
1 'polypeptide(L)'
;MSISDILGNLKKKAPKPQKIHISYASNKGSVRTRNEDDLYIDGLGSRAKENMSGERTLFSSDSYVFAVFDGMGGEQFGDEAAAIAADTIARHSAELRESPVELLNDAVNELATEANNRITGMVYAKRANMSGSTLVLAVLHNTVAYIFNLGDSRAYYYSGGNIRQITYDHTVANQKLKAKILTEAEAKKSSDSHRLTSFLGVDDRWIGLKAQSYEPFDISSGALLLCTDGLFNMCTDEEIAVTMAGNEEGCAQRLVEKALEKGGRDNITCMVIKTV
;
A
#
# COMPACT_ATOMS: atom_id res chain seq x y z
N MET A 1 -28.35 14.22 -42.45
CA MET A 1 -27.82 13.46 -41.30
C MET A 1 -28.78 13.64 -40.16
N SER A 2 -29.41 12.56 -39.70
CA SER A 2 -30.40 12.61 -38.63
C SER A 2 -29.72 12.79 -37.27
N ILE A 3 -30.38 13.44 -36.31
CA ILE A 3 -29.93 13.50 -34.90
C ILE A 3 -29.75 12.08 -34.32
N SER A 4 -30.48 11.08 -34.85
CA SER A 4 -30.28 9.66 -34.52
C SER A 4 -28.91 9.11 -34.95
N ASP A 5 -28.32 9.64 -36.02
CA ASP A 5 -27.01 9.19 -36.55
C ASP A 5 -25.85 9.78 -35.72
N ILE A 6 -26.07 10.95 -35.12
CA ILE A 6 -25.12 11.61 -34.21
C ILE A 6 -25.18 10.97 -32.81
N LEU A 7 -26.38 10.59 -32.35
CA LEU A 7 -26.57 9.90 -31.05
C LEU A 7 -26.18 8.41 -31.10
N GLY A 8 -26.14 7.79 -32.29
CA GLY A 8 -25.72 6.40 -32.47
C GLY A 8 -24.23 6.14 -32.18
N ASN A 9 -23.39 7.19 -32.21
CA ASN A 9 -21.93 7.08 -32.09
C ASN A 9 -21.36 7.43 -30.70
N LEU A 10 -22.21 7.64 -29.68
CA LEU A 10 -21.77 7.93 -28.31
C LEU A 10 -22.00 6.81 -27.30
N LYS A 11 -22.35 5.60 -27.75
CA LYS A 11 -22.10 4.41 -26.92
C LYS A 11 -20.62 4.07 -27.03
N LYS A 12 -19.76 4.81 -26.31
CA LYS A 12 -18.46 4.25 -25.89
C LYS A 12 -18.81 2.90 -25.28
N LYS A 13 -18.39 1.80 -25.93
CA LYS A 13 -18.46 0.47 -25.32
C LYS A 13 -17.84 0.64 -23.95
N ALA A 14 -18.60 0.37 -22.89
CA ALA A 14 -18.02 0.27 -21.57
C ALA A 14 -16.79 -0.65 -21.70
N PRO A 15 -15.61 -0.25 -21.19
CA PRO A 15 -14.45 -1.11 -21.23
C PRO A 15 -14.84 -2.48 -20.69
N LYS A 16 -14.33 -3.56 -21.30
CA LYS A 16 -14.59 -4.89 -20.73
C LYS A 16 -13.97 -4.89 -19.32
N PRO A 17 -14.71 -5.34 -18.29
CA PRO A 17 -14.17 -5.39 -16.95
C PRO A 17 -12.89 -6.21 -16.98
N GLN A 18 -11.80 -5.59 -16.53
CA GLN A 18 -10.50 -6.23 -16.57
C GLN A 18 -10.39 -7.28 -15.48
N LYS A 19 -9.69 -8.36 -15.82
CA LYS A 19 -9.33 -9.37 -14.84
C LYS A 19 -8.08 -8.89 -14.12
N ILE A 20 -8.15 -8.81 -12.81
CA ILE A 20 -7.01 -8.48 -11.97
C ILE A 20 -6.70 -9.70 -11.13
N HIS A 21 -5.50 -10.25 -11.30
CA HIS A 21 -4.98 -11.31 -10.44
C HIS A 21 -4.12 -10.69 -9.34
N ILE A 22 -4.34 -11.18 -8.12
CA ILE A 22 -3.70 -10.69 -6.90
C ILE A 22 -3.12 -11.89 -6.19
N SER A 23 -1.84 -11.82 -5.85
CA SER A 23 -1.20 -12.70 -4.87
C SER A 23 -0.90 -11.85 -3.63
N TYR A 24 -1.21 -12.34 -2.44
CA TYR A 24 -0.98 -11.61 -1.19
C TYR A 24 -0.43 -12.53 -0.11
N ALA A 25 0.36 -11.97 0.80
CA ALA A 25 0.86 -12.65 1.97
C ALA A 25 1.14 -11.67 3.11
N SER A 26 0.92 -12.13 4.35
CA SER A 26 1.26 -11.41 5.57
C SER A 26 1.76 -12.40 6.61
N ASN A 27 2.92 -12.12 7.20
CA ASN A 27 3.59 -12.99 8.15
C ASN A 27 4.15 -12.17 9.31
N LYS A 28 4.07 -12.72 10.51
CA LYS A 28 4.61 -12.08 11.71
C LYS A 28 6.13 -11.87 11.65
N GLY A 29 6.84 -12.64 10.84
CA GLY A 29 8.28 -12.75 10.94
C GLY A 29 8.70 -13.73 12.04
N SER A 30 10.02 -13.90 12.16
CA SER A 30 10.65 -14.84 13.09
C SER A 30 10.99 -14.21 14.45
N VAL A 31 10.96 -12.88 14.55
CA VAL A 31 11.42 -12.14 15.75
C VAL A 31 10.27 -11.48 16.52
N ARG A 32 9.28 -10.91 15.83
CA ARG A 32 8.16 -10.20 16.46
C ARG A 32 7.22 -11.16 17.20
N THR A 33 6.58 -10.67 18.26
CA THR A 33 5.64 -11.46 19.09
C THR A 33 4.21 -11.49 18.52
N ARG A 34 3.87 -10.52 17.67
CA ARG A 34 2.58 -10.40 16.96
C ARG A 34 2.78 -9.77 15.60
N ASN A 35 1.78 -9.92 14.74
CA ASN A 35 1.71 -9.21 13.46
C ASN A 35 0.99 -7.87 13.65
N GLU A 36 1.70 -6.77 13.50
CA GLU A 36 1.19 -5.39 13.54
C GLU A 36 0.91 -4.84 12.15
N ASP A 37 1.24 -5.59 11.09
CA ASP A 37 0.84 -5.26 9.73
C ASP A 37 -0.63 -5.62 9.44
N ASP A 38 -1.22 -4.93 8.47
CA ASP A 38 -2.50 -5.29 7.88
C ASP A 38 -2.49 -5.07 6.35
N LEU A 39 -3.52 -5.56 5.67
CA LEU A 39 -3.79 -5.32 4.26
C LEU A 39 -5.28 -5.11 4.01
N TYR A 40 -5.60 -4.41 2.93
CA TYR A 40 -6.95 -4.33 2.37
C TYR A 40 -6.93 -4.77 0.92
N ILE A 41 -7.82 -5.69 0.56
CA ILE A 41 -8.02 -6.14 -0.81
C ILE A 41 -9.50 -6.10 -1.13
N ASP A 42 -9.88 -5.36 -2.17
CA ASP A 42 -11.26 -5.33 -2.64
C ASP A 42 -11.81 -6.75 -2.90
N GLY A 43 -13.03 -6.99 -2.42
CA GLY A 43 -13.70 -8.29 -2.49
C GLY A 43 -13.25 -9.29 -1.41
N LEU A 44 -12.09 -9.12 -0.76
CA LEU A 44 -11.64 -9.92 0.38
C LEU A 44 -11.86 -9.22 1.73
N GLY A 45 -11.73 -7.90 1.77
CA GLY A 45 -11.86 -7.09 2.97
C GLY A 45 -10.51 -6.80 3.65
N SER A 46 -10.58 -6.42 4.92
CA SER A 46 -9.44 -6.12 5.80
C SER A 46 -9.13 -7.27 6.77
N ARG A 47 -8.05 -7.10 7.55
CA ARG A 47 -7.54 -8.00 8.60
C ARG A 47 -6.72 -9.16 8.07
N ALA A 48 -5.46 -8.87 7.83
CA ALA A 48 -4.43 -9.87 7.72
C ALA A 48 -4.49 -10.82 8.93
N LYS A 49 -4.74 -12.11 8.68
CA LYS A 49 -4.53 -13.15 9.69
C LYS A 49 -3.03 -13.38 9.84
N GLU A 50 -2.60 -13.76 11.04
CA GLU A 50 -1.20 -14.14 11.26
C GLU A 50 -0.83 -15.30 10.31
N ASN A 51 0.25 -15.10 9.54
CA ASN A 51 0.82 -16.07 8.60
C ASN A 51 -0.17 -16.53 7.53
N MET A 52 -0.80 -15.58 6.85
CA MET A 52 -1.69 -15.85 5.72
C MET A 52 -0.99 -15.66 4.38
N SER A 53 -1.39 -16.46 3.41
CA SER A 53 -1.15 -16.21 2.00
C SER A 53 -2.37 -16.60 1.19
N GLY A 54 -2.46 -16.10 -0.03
CA GLY A 54 -3.50 -16.51 -0.95
C GLY A 54 -3.42 -15.80 -2.29
N GLU A 55 -4.33 -16.20 -3.16
CA GLU A 55 -4.49 -15.63 -4.48
C GLU A 55 -5.95 -15.39 -4.78
N ARG A 56 -6.21 -14.38 -5.61
CA ARG A 56 -7.56 -14.05 -6.05
C ARG A 56 -7.56 -13.44 -7.43
N THR A 57 -8.61 -13.71 -8.20
CA THR A 57 -8.90 -12.99 -9.44
C THR A 57 -10.20 -12.22 -9.29
N LEU A 58 -10.13 -10.91 -9.52
CA LEU A 58 -11.28 -10.01 -9.53
C LEU A 58 -11.70 -9.74 -10.97
N PHE A 59 -13.00 -9.65 -11.23
CA PHE A 59 -13.57 -9.53 -12.59
C PHE A 59 -14.87 -8.72 -12.68
N SER A 60 -15.31 -8.10 -11.58
CA SER A 60 -16.65 -7.51 -11.44
C SER A 60 -16.68 -5.97 -11.37
N SER A 61 -15.53 -5.28 -11.52
CA SER A 61 -15.48 -3.83 -11.42
C SER A 61 -14.47 -3.24 -12.40
N ASP A 62 -14.70 -2.00 -12.79
CA ASP A 62 -13.75 -1.20 -13.55
C ASP A 62 -12.72 -0.54 -12.62
N SER A 63 -12.98 -0.53 -11.30
CA SER A 63 -12.10 0.07 -10.30
C SER A 63 -11.86 -0.86 -9.12
N TYR A 64 -10.65 -0.85 -8.57
CA TYR A 64 -10.28 -1.65 -7.40
C TYR A 64 -9.41 -0.87 -6.42
N VAL A 65 -9.56 -1.17 -5.14
CA VAL A 65 -8.80 -0.58 -4.04
C VAL A 65 -7.97 -1.64 -3.34
N PHE A 66 -6.69 -1.33 -3.15
CA PHE A 66 -5.71 -2.19 -2.49
C PHE A 66 -4.87 -1.35 -1.53
N ALA A 67 -4.57 -1.88 -0.35
CA ALA A 67 -3.68 -1.19 0.58
C ALA A 67 -2.87 -2.16 1.45
N VAL A 68 -1.71 -1.69 1.89
CA VAL A 68 -0.93 -2.30 2.97
C VAL A 68 -0.68 -1.27 4.06
N PHE A 69 -0.54 -1.79 5.29
CA PHE A 69 -0.38 -1.02 6.51
C PHE A 69 0.69 -1.69 7.36
N ASP A 70 1.59 -0.88 7.92
CA ASP A 70 2.58 -1.27 8.91
C ASP A 70 2.25 -0.50 10.20
N GLY A 71 1.71 -1.24 11.18
CA GLY A 71 1.31 -0.70 12.47
C GLY A 71 2.51 -0.55 13.39
N MET A 72 2.65 0.63 13.98
CA MET A 72 3.79 0.97 14.83
C MET A 72 3.35 1.65 16.13
N GLY A 73 4.00 1.31 17.24
CA GLY A 73 3.69 1.93 18.54
C GLY A 73 4.69 1.60 19.65
N GLY A 74 5.88 1.09 19.31
CA GLY A 74 6.95 0.81 20.27
C GLY A 74 6.48 -0.09 21.44
N GLU A 75 5.78 -1.19 21.11
CA GLU A 75 5.10 -2.16 22.00
C GLU A 75 3.61 -1.88 22.33
N GLN A 76 3.00 -0.78 21.86
CA GLN A 76 1.60 -0.46 22.18
C GLN A 76 0.73 -0.26 20.93
N PHE A 77 -0.26 -1.15 20.77
CA PHE A 77 -1.43 -0.98 19.88
C PHE A 77 -1.12 -0.69 18.39
N GLY A 78 0.03 -1.16 17.87
CA GLY A 78 0.36 -1.01 16.45
C GLY A 78 -0.60 -1.83 15.57
N ASP A 79 -0.86 -3.07 15.98
CA ASP A 79 -1.87 -3.96 15.41
C ASP A 79 -3.27 -3.32 15.33
N GLU A 80 -3.69 -2.63 16.40
CA GLU A 80 -4.97 -1.93 16.43
C GLU A 80 -4.99 -0.69 15.53
N ALA A 81 -3.86 0.04 15.42
CA ALA A 81 -3.74 1.17 14.50
C ALA A 81 -3.83 0.73 13.04
N ALA A 82 -3.11 -0.33 12.64
CA ALA A 82 -3.20 -0.89 11.30
C ALA A 82 -4.62 -1.42 11.00
N ALA A 83 -5.25 -2.10 11.97
CA ALA A 83 -6.63 -2.57 11.83
C ALA A 83 -7.64 -1.41 11.70
N ILE A 84 -7.44 -0.30 12.42
CA ILE A 84 -8.25 0.92 12.27
C ILE A 84 -8.08 1.48 10.86
N ALA A 85 -6.85 1.57 10.34
CA ALA A 85 -6.59 2.07 9.00
C ALA A 85 -7.26 1.19 7.93
N ALA A 86 -7.13 -0.13 8.03
CA ALA A 86 -7.75 -1.08 7.12
C ALA A 86 -9.28 -1.05 7.17
N ASP A 87 -9.87 -0.90 8.36
CA ASP A 87 -11.31 -0.70 8.53
C ASP A 87 -11.80 0.63 7.95
N THR A 88 -11.02 1.71 8.06
CA THR A 88 -11.35 2.97 7.40
C THR A 88 -11.34 2.82 5.87
N ILE A 89 -10.34 2.15 5.28
CA ILE A 89 -10.38 1.85 3.83
C ILE A 89 -11.65 1.07 3.48
N ALA A 90 -12.00 0.04 4.26
CA ALA A 90 -13.18 -0.76 3.99
C ALA A 90 -14.49 0.07 3.96
N ARG A 91 -14.60 1.11 4.79
CA ARG A 91 -15.76 2.01 4.83
C ARG A 91 -15.80 3.01 3.66
N HIS A 92 -14.63 3.35 3.12
CA HIS A 92 -14.48 4.30 2.02
C HIS A 92 -14.27 3.65 0.64
N SER A 93 -14.12 2.33 0.55
CA SER A 93 -13.69 1.68 -0.70
C SER A 93 -14.69 1.83 -1.84
N ALA A 94 -15.99 1.87 -1.55
CA ALA A 94 -17.01 2.14 -2.56
C ALA A 94 -16.87 3.56 -3.13
N GLU A 95 -16.70 4.56 -2.28
CA GLU A 95 -16.48 5.94 -2.67
C GLU A 95 -15.20 6.10 -3.49
N LEU A 96 -14.09 5.49 -3.06
CA LEU A 96 -12.83 5.51 -3.81
C LEU A 96 -12.96 4.87 -5.20
N ARG A 97 -13.68 3.75 -5.32
CA ARG A 97 -13.90 3.08 -6.62
C ARG A 97 -14.74 3.92 -7.58
N GLU A 98 -15.70 4.66 -7.05
CA GLU A 98 -16.70 5.42 -7.81
C GLU A 98 -16.28 6.88 -8.03
N SER A 99 -15.27 7.36 -7.30
CA SER A 99 -14.73 8.70 -7.41
C SER A 99 -14.18 8.96 -8.82
N PRO A 100 -14.53 10.10 -9.45
CA PRO A 100 -13.79 10.61 -10.59
C PRO A 100 -12.32 10.78 -10.24
N VAL A 101 -11.44 10.53 -11.22
CA VAL A 101 -9.98 10.52 -10.98
C VAL A 101 -9.45 11.87 -10.50
N GLU A 102 -10.12 12.95 -10.86
CA GLU A 102 -9.81 14.32 -10.45
C GLU A 102 -10.12 14.57 -8.96
N LEU A 103 -11.03 13.81 -8.37
CA LEU A 103 -11.45 13.92 -6.97
C LEU A 103 -10.77 12.89 -6.05
N LEU A 104 -10.01 11.95 -6.60
CA LEU A 104 -9.34 10.90 -5.82
C LEU A 104 -8.42 11.46 -4.72
N ASN A 105 -7.71 12.56 -4.99
CA ASN A 105 -6.85 13.16 -3.96
C ASN A 105 -7.66 13.65 -2.75
N ASP A 106 -8.82 14.26 -2.98
CA ASP A 106 -9.66 14.78 -1.90
C ASP A 106 -10.29 13.62 -1.12
N ALA A 107 -10.85 12.63 -1.82
CA ALA A 107 -11.42 11.43 -1.20
C ALA A 107 -10.37 10.67 -0.34
N VAL A 108 -9.12 10.54 -0.82
CA VAL A 108 -8.05 9.91 -0.05
C VAL A 108 -7.60 10.77 1.13
N ASN A 109 -7.61 12.09 1.03
CA ASN A 109 -7.26 12.98 2.15
C ASN A 109 -8.34 12.96 3.25
N GLU A 110 -9.62 12.87 2.87
CA GLU A 110 -10.74 12.70 3.81
C GLU A 110 -10.62 11.37 4.55
N LEU A 111 -10.37 10.29 3.80
CA LEU A 111 -10.08 8.97 4.35
C LEU A 111 -8.90 9.00 5.33
N ALA A 112 -7.77 9.60 4.91
CA ALA A 112 -6.54 9.63 5.71
C ALA A 112 -6.76 10.44 7.00
N THR A 113 -7.51 11.54 6.91
CA THR A 113 -7.90 12.35 8.06
C THR A 113 -8.79 11.55 9.01
N GLU A 114 -9.77 10.81 8.50
CA GLU A 114 -10.63 9.97 9.33
C GLU A 114 -9.85 8.84 10.03
N ALA A 115 -8.99 8.12 9.29
CA ALA A 115 -8.14 7.08 9.86
C ALA A 115 -7.20 7.65 10.94
N ASN A 116 -6.56 8.78 10.67
CA ASN A 116 -5.73 9.50 11.64
C ASN A 116 -6.51 9.84 12.91
N ASN A 117 -7.68 10.44 12.77
CA ASN A 117 -8.56 10.84 13.88
C ASN A 117 -9.01 9.67 14.75
N ARG A 118 -9.28 8.51 14.13
CA ARG A 118 -9.63 7.28 14.85
C ARG A 118 -8.44 6.72 15.63
N ILE A 119 -7.24 6.75 15.04
CA ILE A 119 -6.01 6.28 15.69
C ILE A 119 -5.63 7.21 16.85
N THR A 120 -5.65 8.53 16.66
CA THR A 120 -5.35 9.50 17.74
C THR A 120 -6.37 9.40 18.87
N GLY A 121 -7.66 9.22 18.55
CA GLY A 121 -8.71 8.95 19.53
C GLY A 121 -8.45 7.67 20.35
N MET A 122 -8.02 6.59 19.70
CA MET A 122 -7.60 5.36 20.38
C MET A 122 -6.40 5.60 21.30
N VAL A 123 -5.34 6.26 20.82
CA VAL A 123 -4.14 6.57 21.62
C VAL A 123 -4.52 7.33 22.88
N TYR A 124 -5.37 8.36 22.76
CA TYR A 124 -5.88 9.13 23.90
C TYR A 124 -6.70 8.27 24.87
N ALA A 125 -7.64 7.48 24.36
CA ALA A 125 -8.52 6.64 25.18
C ALA A 125 -7.73 5.58 25.97
N LYS A 126 -6.67 5.03 25.37
CA LYS A 126 -5.81 4.01 25.99
C LYS A 126 -4.67 4.58 26.81
N ARG A 127 -4.50 5.90 26.83
CA ARG A 127 -3.37 6.59 27.48
C ARG A 127 -2.01 6.07 26.99
N ALA A 128 -1.95 5.70 25.72
CA ALA A 128 -0.70 5.29 25.08
C ALA A 128 0.15 6.54 24.77
N ASN A 129 1.47 6.38 24.70
CA ASN A 129 2.34 7.49 24.33
C ASN A 129 2.19 7.85 22.84
N MET A 130 2.20 6.83 21.98
CA MET A 130 2.09 6.95 20.53
C MET A 130 1.67 5.60 19.95
N SER A 131 0.80 5.62 18.96
CA SER A 131 0.57 4.50 18.04
C SER A 131 0.15 5.09 16.70
N GLY A 132 0.47 4.39 15.62
CA GLY A 132 0.23 4.84 14.26
C GLY A 132 0.31 3.70 13.28
N SER A 133 0.03 4.01 12.02
CA SER A 133 0.16 3.08 10.92
C SER A 133 0.69 3.80 9.69
N THR A 134 1.51 3.11 8.90
CA THR A 134 1.74 3.54 7.52
C THR A 134 0.49 3.32 6.68
N LEU A 135 0.48 3.87 5.46
CA LEU A 135 -0.50 3.61 4.42
C LEU A 135 0.20 3.64 3.07
N VAL A 136 0.15 2.55 2.34
CA VAL A 136 0.29 2.57 0.88
C VAL A 136 -1.02 2.12 0.27
N LEU A 137 -1.66 3.03 -0.46
CA LEU A 137 -2.95 2.82 -1.12
C LEU A 137 -2.77 2.84 -2.63
N ALA A 138 -3.33 1.87 -3.32
CA ALA A 138 -3.50 1.86 -4.75
C ALA A 138 -5.00 1.85 -5.09
N VAL A 139 -5.43 2.87 -5.84
CA VAL A 139 -6.72 2.85 -6.53
C VAL A 139 -6.44 2.56 -8.00
N LEU A 140 -6.90 1.42 -8.47
CA LEU A 140 -6.75 0.99 -9.85
C LEU A 140 -8.04 1.34 -10.60
N HIS A 141 -7.97 2.20 -11.61
CA HIS A 141 -9.07 2.43 -12.56
C HIS A 141 -8.68 1.83 -13.91
N ASN A 142 -9.38 0.77 -14.33
CA ASN A 142 -8.99 -0.11 -15.43
C ASN A 142 -7.56 -0.65 -15.21
N THR A 143 -6.60 -0.17 -15.99
CA THR A 143 -5.17 -0.51 -15.93
C THR A 143 -4.33 0.54 -15.24
N VAL A 144 -4.92 1.70 -14.90
CA VAL A 144 -4.18 2.85 -14.42
C VAL A 144 -4.17 2.86 -12.90
N ALA A 145 -2.99 2.75 -12.31
CA ALA A 145 -2.78 2.79 -10.88
C ALA A 145 -2.57 4.22 -10.39
N TYR A 146 -3.36 4.62 -9.39
CA TYR A 146 -3.22 5.86 -8.63
C TYR A 146 -2.69 5.50 -7.23
N ILE A 147 -1.48 5.93 -6.92
CA ILE A 147 -0.77 5.54 -5.69
C ILE A 147 -0.75 6.70 -4.70
N PHE A 148 -0.99 6.37 -3.43
CA PHE A 148 -0.91 7.29 -2.31
C PHE A 148 -0.09 6.67 -1.18
N ASN A 149 0.74 7.49 -0.52
CA ASN A 149 1.61 7.03 0.57
C ASN A 149 1.54 7.94 1.81
N LEU A 150 1.62 7.32 2.98
CA LEU A 150 1.94 7.92 4.28
C LEU A 150 2.84 6.93 5.04
N GLY A 151 4.15 7.20 5.11
CA GLY A 151 5.09 6.35 5.83
C GLY A 151 6.21 5.85 4.92
N ASP A 152 6.81 4.74 5.31
CA ASP A 152 7.93 4.09 4.60
C ASP A 152 7.59 2.74 4.00
N SER A 153 6.37 2.23 4.17
CA SER A 153 5.85 1.18 3.29
C SER A 153 5.91 1.63 1.83
N ARG A 154 6.02 0.67 0.90
CA ARG A 154 6.36 0.96 -0.50
C ARG A 154 5.39 0.40 -1.51
N ALA A 155 5.24 1.15 -2.61
CA ALA A 155 4.76 0.63 -3.87
C ALA A 155 5.93 0.52 -4.86
N TYR A 156 5.98 -0.58 -5.59
CA TYR A 156 6.95 -0.85 -6.66
C TYR A 156 6.21 -1.23 -7.95
N TYR A 157 6.76 -0.85 -9.09
CA TYR A 157 6.33 -1.34 -10.39
C TYR A 157 7.40 -2.25 -10.98
N TYR A 158 7.00 -3.46 -11.33
CA TYR A 158 7.85 -4.44 -12.02
C TYR A 158 7.40 -4.58 -13.47
N SER A 159 8.32 -4.41 -14.42
CA SER A 159 8.07 -4.65 -15.85
C SER A 159 9.38 -4.97 -16.57
N GLY A 160 9.33 -5.94 -17.50
CA GLY A 160 10.48 -6.30 -18.34
C GLY A 160 11.75 -6.65 -17.56
N GLY A 161 11.63 -7.35 -16.43
CA GLY A 161 12.78 -7.75 -15.59
C GLY A 161 13.31 -6.66 -14.66
N ASN A 162 12.75 -5.44 -14.70
CA ASN A 162 13.18 -4.32 -13.87
C ASN A 162 12.12 -4.00 -12.82
N ILE A 163 12.55 -3.70 -11.61
CA ILE A 163 11.70 -3.16 -10.55
C ILE A 163 12.05 -1.70 -10.30
N ARG A 164 11.03 -0.88 -10.08
CA ARG A 164 11.19 0.55 -9.77
C ARG A 164 10.32 0.91 -8.59
N GLN A 165 10.91 1.47 -7.55
CA GLN A 165 10.16 2.07 -6.44
C GLN A 165 9.35 3.27 -6.95
N ILE A 166 8.06 3.29 -6.63
CA ILE A 166 7.14 4.39 -6.97
C ILE A 166 7.11 5.41 -5.85
N THR A 167 6.96 4.95 -4.61
CA THR A 167 6.82 5.81 -3.44
C THR A 167 8.17 6.33 -2.94
N TYR A 168 8.17 7.44 -2.21
CA TYR A 168 9.31 7.88 -1.42
C TYR A 168 9.00 7.66 0.06
N ASP A 169 9.95 7.07 0.79
CA ASP A 169 9.79 6.86 2.23
C ASP A 169 9.69 8.20 2.95
N HIS A 170 8.67 8.36 3.79
CA HIS A 170 8.48 9.56 4.60
C HIS A 170 9.35 9.51 5.86
N THR A 171 10.66 9.37 5.70
CA THR A 171 11.61 9.24 6.81
C THR A 171 12.52 10.47 6.93
N VAL A 172 13.05 10.73 8.12
CA VAL A 172 14.04 11.79 8.35
C VAL A 172 15.29 11.57 7.49
N ALA A 173 15.74 10.32 7.31
CA ALA A 173 16.86 10.00 6.43
C ALA A 173 16.56 10.42 4.97
N ASN A 174 15.36 10.15 4.47
CA ASN A 174 14.99 10.52 3.10
C ASN A 174 14.82 12.04 2.94
N GLN A 175 14.35 12.76 3.96
CA GLN A 175 14.36 14.23 3.95
C GLN A 175 15.79 14.79 3.85
N LYS A 176 16.74 14.21 4.60
CA LYS A 176 18.16 14.58 4.54
C LYS A 176 18.78 14.25 3.17
N LEU A 177 18.41 13.13 2.57
CA LEU A 177 18.81 12.77 1.20
C LEU A 177 18.31 13.82 0.19
N LYS A 178 17.02 14.17 0.23
CA LYS A 178 16.44 15.20 -0.65
C LYS A 178 17.10 16.57 -0.47
N ALA A 179 17.50 16.91 0.76
CA ALA A 179 18.24 18.12 1.08
C ALA A 179 19.73 18.06 0.70
N LYS A 180 20.21 16.96 0.09
CA LYS A 180 21.62 16.69 -0.24
C LYS A 180 22.56 16.72 0.98
N ILE A 181 22.01 16.45 2.18
CA ILE A 181 22.77 16.31 3.43
C ILE A 181 23.38 14.90 3.52
N LEU A 182 22.68 13.89 2.99
CA LEU A 182 23.15 12.52 2.89
C LEU A 182 23.18 12.08 1.43
N THR A 183 24.08 11.17 1.10
CA THR A 183 24.04 10.33 -0.10
C THR A 183 23.06 9.16 0.10
N GLU A 184 22.67 8.48 -0.98
CA GLU A 184 21.79 7.30 -0.89
C GLU A 184 22.38 6.20 0.01
N ALA A 185 23.70 5.96 -0.10
CA ALA A 185 24.40 4.97 0.70
C ALA A 185 24.40 5.32 2.20
N GLU A 186 24.50 6.61 2.54
CA GLU A 186 24.44 7.09 3.93
C GLU A 186 23.01 7.08 4.46
N ALA A 187 22.02 7.46 3.65
CA ALA A 187 20.61 7.43 4.04
C ALA A 187 20.16 6.01 4.42
N LYS A 188 20.57 4.99 3.66
CA LYS A 188 20.28 3.57 3.94
C LYS A 188 20.88 3.06 5.25
N LYS A 189 21.98 3.65 5.74
CA LYS A 189 22.67 3.26 6.98
C LYS A 189 22.41 4.20 8.15
N SER A 190 21.61 5.24 7.93
CA SER A 190 21.34 6.28 8.92
C SER A 190 20.51 5.72 10.06
N SER A 191 20.78 6.13 11.29
CA SER A 191 19.89 5.87 12.44
C SER A 191 18.51 6.51 12.28
N ASP A 192 18.37 7.44 11.32
CA ASP A 192 17.12 8.11 10.99
C ASP A 192 16.30 7.37 9.92
N SER A 193 16.73 6.19 9.46
CA SER A 193 16.07 5.40 8.42
C SER A 193 14.64 4.99 8.81
N HIS A 194 14.40 4.72 10.10
CA HIS A 194 13.09 4.31 10.63
C HIS A 194 12.33 5.45 11.32
N ARG A 195 12.84 6.68 11.27
CA ARG A 195 12.17 7.84 11.91
C ARG A 195 11.17 8.44 10.93
N LEU A 196 9.91 8.04 11.05
CA LEU A 196 8.84 8.56 10.21
C LEU A 196 8.55 10.04 10.46
N THR A 197 8.21 10.72 9.38
CA THR A 197 7.86 12.15 9.32
C THR A 197 6.40 12.37 8.90
N SER A 198 5.74 11.32 8.41
CA SER A 198 4.32 11.32 8.06
C SER A 198 3.80 9.88 8.10
N PHE A 199 2.69 9.66 8.81
CA PHE A 199 2.01 8.39 9.03
C PHE A 199 0.61 8.65 9.60
N LEU A 200 -0.29 7.66 9.57
CA LEU A 200 -1.62 7.78 10.19
C LEU A 200 -1.50 7.76 11.72
N GLY A 201 -2.12 8.73 12.40
CA GLY A 201 -2.01 8.91 13.86
C GLY A 201 -0.98 9.95 14.28
N VAL A 202 -0.27 10.56 13.32
CA VAL A 202 0.73 11.61 13.59
C VAL A 202 0.10 12.99 13.86
N ASP A 203 -1.07 13.28 13.28
CA ASP A 203 -1.73 14.57 13.43
C ASP A 203 -2.70 14.56 14.62
N ASP A 204 -2.20 14.94 15.79
CA ASP A 204 -2.99 15.11 17.01
C ASP A 204 -3.65 16.49 17.13
N ARG A 205 -3.44 17.37 16.14
CA ARG A 205 -3.99 18.74 16.09
C ARG A 205 -5.22 18.85 15.20
N TRP A 206 -5.62 17.77 14.54
CA TRP A 206 -6.85 17.68 13.76
C TRP A 206 -6.89 18.71 12.61
N ILE A 207 -5.72 19.02 12.03
CA ILE A 207 -5.58 19.99 10.93
C ILE A 207 -5.85 19.34 9.57
N GLY A 208 -5.90 18.01 9.52
CA GLY A 208 -6.11 17.22 8.32
C GLY A 208 -4.79 16.65 7.82
N LEU A 209 -4.82 15.36 7.49
CA LEU A 209 -3.65 14.62 7.02
C LEU A 209 -3.74 14.44 5.51
N LYS A 210 -2.67 14.83 4.81
CA LYS A 210 -2.60 14.73 3.35
C LYS A 210 -1.70 13.58 2.93
N ALA A 211 -2.26 12.60 2.23
CA ALA A 211 -1.47 11.54 1.64
C ALA A 211 -0.68 12.08 0.44
N GLN A 212 0.57 11.64 0.28
CA GLN A 212 1.35 12.01 -0.90
C GLN A 212 0.86 11.18 -2.09
N SER A 213 0.40 11.83 -3.15
CA SER A 213 0.07 11.19 -4.43
C SER A 213 1.27 11.15 -5.38
N TYR A 214 1.21 10.22 -6.34
CA TYR A 214 2.24 9.97 -7.34
C TYR A 214 1.62 9.98 -8.74
N GLU A 215 2.44 10.26 -9.75
CA GLU A 215 2.01 10.25 -11.14
C GLU A 215 1.39 8.88 -11.50
N PRO A 216 0.17 8.86 -12.08
CA PRO A 216 -0.50 7.62 -12.43
C PRO A 216 0.22 6.90 -13.57
N PHE A 217 0.14 5.57 -13.58
CA PHE A 217 0.79 4.75 -14.61
C PHE A 217 0.00 3.49 -14.92
N ASP A 218 0.17 2.99 -16.15
CA ASP A 218 -0.50 1.80 -16.63
C ASP A 218 0.25 0.52 -16.20
N ILE A 219 -0.45 -0.43 -15.59
CA ILE A 219 0.11 -1.70 -15.11
C ILE A 219 -0.02 -2.87 -16.10
N SER A 220 -0.59 -2.66 -17.29
CA SER A 220 -0.88 -3.72 -18.29
C SER A 220 0.36 -4.48 -18.77
N SER A 221 1.53 -3.87 -18.67
CA SER A 221 2.81 -4.43 -19.12
C SER A 221 3.66 -4.98 -17.97
N GLY A 222 3.09 -5.09 -16.77
CA GLY A 222 3.85 -5.41 -15.58
C GLY A 222 2.98 -5.83 -14.40
N ALA A 223 3.52 -5.61 -13.20
CA ALA A 223 2.85 -5.86 -11.94
C ALA A 223 3.16 -4.75 -10.94
N LEU A 224 2.16 -4.41 -10.14
CA LEU A 224 2.29 -3.55 -8.99
C LEU A 224 2.56 -4.40 -7.75
N LEU A 225 3.57 -4.05 -6.97
CA LEU A 225 3.85 -4.63 -5.66
C LEU A 225 3.59 -3.57 -4.59
N LEU A 226 2.74 -3.86 -3.62
CA LEU A 226 2.64 -3.09 -2.38
C LEU A 226 3.26 -3.91 -1.25
N CYS A 227 4.10 -3.31 -0.41
CA CYS A 227 4.74 -4.03 0.69
C CYS A 227 5.09 -3.15 1.90
N THR A 228 5.12 -3.76 3.07
CA THR A 228 5.67 -3.19 4.31
C THR A 228 7.20 -3.37 4.38
N ASP A 229 7.84 -2.75 5.36
CA ASP A 229 9.29 -2.65 5.42
C ASP A 229 10.00 -3.99 5.68
N GLY A 230 9.34 -4.94 6.33
CA GLY A 230 9.89 -6.27 6.57
C GLY A 230 10.26 -7.02 5.30
N LEU A 231 9.66 -6.68 4.14
CA LEU A 231 10.09 -7.24 2.86
C LEU A 231 11.41 -6.62 2.40
N PHE A 232 11.43 -5.31 2.14
CA PHE A 232 12.57 -4.65 1.48
C PHE A 232 13.75 -4.37 2.42
N ASN A 233 13.57 -4.52 3.74
CA ASN A 233 14.67 -4.54 4.70
C ASN A 233 15.43 -5.88 4.67
N MET A 234 14.78 -6.97 4.25
CA MET A 234 15.39 -8.30 4.14
C MET A 234 15.85 -8.62 2.72
N CYS A 235 15.05 -8.26 1.71
CA CYS A 235 15.29 -8.56 0.31
C CYS A 235 15.71 -7.30 -0.46
N THR A 236 16.77 -7.40 -1.29
CA THR A 236 17.15 -6.30 -2.18
C THR A 236 16.15 -6.16 -3.32
N ASP A 237 16.12 -4.99 -3.96
CA ASP A 237 15.26 -4.74 -5.12
C ASP A 237 15.51 -5.79 -6.24
N GLU A 238 16.76 -6.20 -6.45
CA GLU A 238 17.10 -7.25 -7.44
C GLU A 238 16.48 -8.60 -7.08
N GLU A 239 16.48 -8.99 -5.81
CA GLU A 239 15.90 -10.25 -5.36
C GLU A 239 14.37 -10.24 -5.45
N ILE A 240 13.77 -9.09 -5.15
CA ILE A 240 12.33 -8.87 -5.36
C ILE A 240 12.02 -9.00 -6.85
N ALA A 241 12.79 -8.34 -7.73
CA ALA A 241 12.61 -8.40 -9.17
C ALA A 241 12.74 -9.83 -9.73
N VAL A 242 13.77 -10.57 -9.31
CA VAL A 242 13.97 -11.98 -9.70
C VAL A 242 12.80 -12.85 -9.27
N THR A 243 12.28 -12.64 -8.06
CA THR A 243 11.13 -13.39 -7.54
C THR A 243 9.86 -13.09 -8.33
N MET A 244 9.63 -11.81 -8.67
CA MET A 244 8.49 -11.38 -9.48
C MET A 244 8.57 -11.87 -10.94
N ALA A 245 9.79 -12.07 -11.47
CA ALA A 245 10.01 -12.56 -12.82
C ALA A 245 9.53 -13.99 -13.06
N GLY A 246 9.46 -14.83 -12.01
CA GLY A 246 9.10 -16.24 -12.13
C GLY A 246 7.68 -16.49 -12.68
N ASN A 247 6.79 -15.50 -12.64
CA ASN A 247 5.36 -15.58 -13.03
C ASN A 247 4.61 -16.81 -12.45
N GLU A 248 5.14 -17.39 -11.38
CA GLU A 248 4.56 -18.53 -10.71
C GLU A 248 3.36 -18.06 -9.86
N GLU A 249 2.38 -18.94 -9.64
CA GLU A 249 1.35 -18.78 -8.61
C GLU A 249 2.00 -18.62 -7.23
N GLY A 250 1.45 -17.78 -6.35
CA GLY A 250 1.96 -17.56 -4.99
C GLY A 250 3.16 -16.60 -4.90
N CYS A 251 3.25 -15.61 -5.80
CA CYS A 251 4.39 -14.67 -5.85
C CYS A 251 4.62 -13.93 -4.52
N ALA A 252 3.56 -13.42 -3.89
CA ALA A 252 3.67 -12.75 -2.59
C ALA A 252 4.13 -13.71 -1.48
N GLN A 253 3.69 -14.97 -1.51
CA GLN A 253 4.15 -15.98 -0.56
C GLN A 253 5.65 -16.24 -0.70
N ARG A 254 6.16 -16.42 -1.93
CA ARG A 254 7.60 -16.58 -2.18
C ARG A 254 8.42 -15.37 -1.72
N LEU A 255 7.91 -14.15 -1.92
CA LEU A 255 8.56 -12.94 -1.43
C LEU A 255 8.70 -12.95 0.11
N VAL A 256 7.62 -13.34 0.82
CA VAL A 256 7.63 -13.51 2.27
C VAL A 256 8.60 -14.61 2.71
N GLU A 257 8.57 -15.77 2.05
CA GLU A 257 9.47 -16.90 2.36
C GLU A 257 10.95 -16.49 2.25
N LYS A 258 11.32 -15.76 1.19
CA LYS A 258 12.68 -15.21 1.03
C LYS A 258 13.07 -14.23 2.14
N ALA A 259 12.15 -13.37 2.57
CA ALA A 259 12.42 -12.46 3.68
C ALA A 259 12.60 -13.22 5.00
N LEU A 260 11.84 -14.31 5.22
CA LEU A 260 11.98 -15.19 6.38
C LEU A 260 13.31 -15.94 6.38
N GLU A 261 13.75 -16.48 5.23
CA GLU A 261 15.05 -17.16 5.07
C GLU A 261 16.23 -16.26 5.46
N LYS A 262 16.06 -14.94 5.33
CA LYS A 262 17.06 -13.92 5.69
C LYS A 262 16.95 -13.40 7.12
N GLY A 263 16.06 -14.00 7.90
CA GLY A 263 15.93 -13.78 9.34
C GLY A 263 14.57 -13.24 9.76
N GLY A 264 13.75 -12.71 8.83
CA GLY A 264 12.38 -12.27 9.11
C GLY A 264 12.28 -11.41 10.38
N ARG A 265 13.07 -10.33 10.44
CA ARG A 265 13.22 -9.54 11.67
C ARG A 265 12.00 -8.70 12.02
N ASP A 266 11.15 -8.43 11.03
CA ASP A 266 9.92 -7.68 11.20
C ASP A 266 8.69 -8.43 10.69
N ASN A 267 7.51 -7.84 10.88
CA ASN A 267 6.30 -8.20 10.16
C ASN A 267 6.51 -7.97 8.66
N ILE A 268 6.01 -8.91 7.85
CA ILE A 268 6.23 -8.90 6.40
C ILE A 268 4.88 -9.05 5.72
N THR A 269 4.42 -7.98 5.09
CA THR A 269 3.16 -7.97 4.35
C THR A 269 3.39 -7.44 2.95
N CYS A 270 2.87 -8.16 1.96
CA CYS A 270 2.93 -7.72 0.58
C CYS A 270 1.78 -8.26 -0.27
N MET A 271 1.53 -7.56 -1.38
CA MET A 271 0.64 -8.04 -2.43
C MET A 271 1.17 -7.66 -3.82
N VAL A 272 1.00 -8.57 -4.76
CA VAL A 272 1.36 -8.42 -6.17
C VAL A 272 0.08 -8.41 -7.00
N ILE A 273 -0.13 -7.34 -7.76
CA ILE A 273 -1.34 -7.06 -8.54
C ILE A 273 -0.94 -7.01 -10.02
N LYS A 274 -1.59 -7.85 -10.84
CA LYS A 274 -1.34 -7.93 -12.29
C LYS A 274 -2.64 -8.02 -13.10
N THR A 275 -2.66 -7.41 -14.28
CA THR A 275 -3.75 -7.61 -15.26
C THR A 275 -3.63 -8.99 -15.91
N VAL A 276 -4.76 -9.64 -16.20
CA VAL A 276 -4.84 -10.99 -16.82
C VAL A 276 -5.66 -11.02 -18.09
#